data_AF-A0A1F9MWN6-F1
#
_entry.id   AF-A0A1F9MWN6-F1
#
_cell.length_a   1.000
_cell.length_b   1.000
_cell.length_c   1.000
_cell.angle_alpha   90.00
_cell.angle_beta   90.00
_cell.angle_gamma   90.00
#
_symmetry.space_group_name_H-M   'P 1'
#
loop_
_entity.id
_entity.type
_entity.pdbx_description
1 polymer ?
#
loop_
_entity_poly.entity_id
_entity_poly.type
_entity_poly.pdbx_seq_one_letter_code
_entity_poly.pdbx_strand_id
1 'polypeptide(L)'
;MDPTTDLAKTACLLIFSLWQTTPPELEANMSDKEISLRSALELAVATEERGGKYYVEMAEKFAGEKPVAEIFTKLAKDEANHEAQFKTLLSQVEGAGGKAKDDESYHLVRAAALSRFFDKDQKATDDIQSPRDALAQALDLEKSTLFYYQSIKDAIGGSPELDALIAAEKGHVVALTRVIISDAKFRGLSDPW
;
A
#
# COMPACT_ATOMS: atom_id res chain seq x y z
N MET A 1 -4.90 -15.68 52.40
CA MET A 1 -5.17 -14.84 51.21
C MET A 1 -3.93 -14.93 50.34
N ASP A 2 -4.10 -15.34 49.09
CA ASP A 2 -2.99 -15.60 48.17
C ASP A 2 -2.49 -14.27 47.55
N PRO A 3 -1.23 -13.87 47.80
CA PRO A 3 -0.69 -12.60 47.32
C PRO A 3 -0.50 -12.55 45.79
N THR A 4 -0.57 -13.68 45.08
CA THR A 4 -0.43 -13.72 43.62
C THR A 4 -1.69 -13.25 42.88
N THR A 5 -2.88 -13.44 43.48
CA THR A 5 -4.17 -12.98 42.94
C THR A 5 -4.34 -11.45 42.95
N ASP A 6 -3.59 -10.74 43.80
CA ASP A 6 -3.70 -9.28 43.98
C ASP A 6 -2.80 -8.51 42.99
N LEU A 7 -1.62 -9.06 42.71
CA LEU A 7 -0.70 -8.53 41.70
C LEU A 7 -1.27 -8.63 40.28
N ALA A 8 -1.95 -9.72 39.94
CA ALA A 8 -2.57 -9.89 38.63
C ALA A 8 -3.72 -8.89 38.39
N LYS A 9 -4.54 -8.61 39.41
CA LYS A 9 -5.62 -7.62 39.33
C LYS A 9 -5.09 -6.19 39.22
N THR A 10 -4.04 -5.87 39.98
CA THR A 10 -3.40 -4.56 39.95
C THR A 10 -2.69 -4.30 38.62
N ALA A 11 -2.03 -5.32 38.05
CA ALA A 11 -1.42 -5.22 36.72
C ALA A 11 -2.46 -5.05 35.61
N CYS A 12 -3.60 -5.77 35.66
CA CYS A 12 -4.69 -5.58 34.71
C CYS A 12 -5.31 -4.18 34.78
N LEU A 13 -5.50 -3.62 35.99
CA LEU A 13 -6.04 -2.27 36.16
C LEU A 13 -5.07 -1.18 35.67
N LEU A 14 -3.77 -1.36 35.88
CA LEU A 14 -2.75 -0.43 35.38
C LEU A 14 -2.65 -0.46 33.86
N ILE A 15 -2.64 -1.66 33.24
CA ILE A 15 -2.66 -1.80 31.78
C ILE A 15 -3.95 -1.20 31.19
N PHE A 16 -5.09 -1.41 31.83
CA PHE A 16 -6.37 -0.84 31.41
C PHE A 16 -6.38 0.70 31.52
N SER A 17 -5.81 1.27 32.58
CA SER A 17 -5.67 2.72 32.73
C SER A 17 -4.70 3.35 31.72
N LEU A 18 -3.62 2.64 31.37
CA LEU A 18 -2.64 3.06 30.36
C LEU A 18 -3.20 2.98 28.93
N TRP A 19 -4.26 2.19 28.70
CA TRP A 19 -4.98 2.12 27.43
C TRP A 19 -6.15 3.11 27.32
N GLN A 20 -6.55 3.75 28.42
CA GLN A 20 -7.63 4.76 28.43
C GLN A 20 -7.14 6.19 28.20
N THR A 21 -5.83 6.43 28.27
CA THR A 21 -5.25 7.75 28.02
C THR A 21 -4.50 7.73 26.70
N THR A 22 -5.08 8.34 25.68
CA THR A 22 -4.33 8.80 24.51
C THR A 22 -3.19 9.70 24.99
N PRO A 23 -1.92 9.42 24.63
CA PRO A 23 -0.82 10.32 24.96
C PRO A 23 -1.15 11.75 24.49
N PRO A 24 -0.86 12.80 25.28
CA PRO A 24 -1.16 14.19 24.90
C PRO A 24 -0.55 14.61 23.54
N GLU A 25 0.57 13.99 23.17
CA GLU A 25 1.24 14.17 21.88
C GLU A 25 0.46 13.57 20.69
N LEU A 26 -0.40 12.58 20.94
CA LEU A 26 -1.34 12.03 19.96
C LEU A 26 -2.61 12.89 19.83
N GLU A 27 -3.07 13.54 20.90
CA GLU A 27 -4.25 14.43 20.85
C GLU A 27 -3.95 15.79 20.19
N ALA A 28 -2.73 16.31 20.37
CA ALA A 28 -2.33 17.63 19.87
C ALA A 28 -2.28 17.75 18.33
N ASN A 29 -2.36 16.64 17.60
CA ASN A 29 -2.37 16.61 16.12
C ASN A 29 -3.72 16.13 15.54
N MET A 30 -4.78 16.05 16.35
CA MET A 30 -6.11 15.60 15.93
C MET A 30 -7.12 16.73 15.69
N SER A 31 -6.71 18.00 15.78
CA SER A 31 -7.66 19.11 15.65
C SER A 31 -8.26 19.23 14.25
N ASP A 32 -7.59 18.68 13.22
CA ASP A 32 -8.15 18.57 11.88
C ASP A 32 -7.83 17.18 11.29
N LYS A 33 -8.85 16.31 11.26
CA LYS A 33 -8.84 15.01 10.56
C LYS A 33 -8.90 15.22 9.04
N GLU A 34 -7.97 16.01 8.53
CA GLU A 34 -7.92 16.36 7.12
C GLU A 34 -7.35 15.20 6.31
N ILE A 35 -8.15 14.82 5.31
CA ILE A 35 -7.76 13.88 4.27
C ILE A 35 -8.09 14.60 2.98
N SER A 36 -7.10 14.76 2.11
CA SER A 36 -7.31 15.45 0.84
C SER A 36 -7.03 14.52 -0.33
N LEU A 37 -7.81 14.69 -1.39
CA LEU A 37 -7.54 14.09 -2.69
C LEU A 37 -6.13 14.49 -3.17
N ARG A 38 -5.69 15.70 -2.85
CA ARG A 38 -4.35 16.19 -3.13
C ARG A 38 -3.26 15.32 -2.49
N SER A 39 -3.35 15.04 -1.19
CA SER A 39 -2.39 14.18 -0.48
C SER A 39 -2.41 12.73 -1.00
N ALA A 40 -3.58 12.24 -1.42
CA ALA A 40 -3.68 10.93 -2.06
C ALA A 40 -2.96 10.90 -3.42
N LEU A 41 -3.13 11.94 -4.25
CA LEU A 41 -2.43 12.09 -5.53
C LEU A 41 -0.92 12.29 -5.35
N GLU A 42 -0.48 13.05 -4.35
CA GLU A 42 0.94 13.22 -4.03
C GLU A 42 1.58 11.90 -3.61
N LEU A 43 0.90 11.10 -2.78
CA LEU A 43 1.36 9.77 -2.43
C LEU A 43 1.34 8.83 -3.64
N ALA A 44 0.32 8.91 -4.49
CA ALA A 44 0.22 8.12 -5.71
C ALA A 44 1.42 8.37 -6.61
N VAL A 45 1.69 9.64 -6.97
CA VAL A 45 2.85 10.02 -7.80
C VAL A 45 4.17 9.49 -7.23
N ALA A 46 4.39 9.65 -5.92
CA ALA A 46 5.61 9.15 -5.28
C ALA A 46 5.68 7.61 -5.24
N THR A 47 4.54 6.93 -5.26
CA THR A 47 4.46 5.47 -5.27
C THR A 47 4.66 4.93 -6.69
N GLU A 48 4.06 5.55 -7.71
CA GLU A 48 4.29 5.17 -9.12
C GLU A 48 5.77 5.31 -9.50
N GLU A 49 6.43 6.39 -9.08
CA GLU A 49 7.86 6.60 -9.37
C GLU A 49 8.71 5.48 -8.74
N ARG A 50 8.38 5.07 -7.50
CA ARG A 50 9.10 4.00 -6.78
C ARG A 50 8.77 2.62 -7.34
N GLY A 51 7.50 2.34 -7.61
CA GLY A 51 7.01 1.11 -8.22
C GLY A 51 7.64 0.91 -9.60
N GLY A 52 7.64 1.94 -10.44
CA GLY A 52 8.29 1.94 -11.75
C GLY A 52 9.76 1.58 -11.68
N LYS A 53 10.54 2.22 -10.78
CA LYS A 53 11.96 1.88 -10.57
C LYS A 53 12.13 0.43 -10.13
N TYR A 54 11.35 -0.01 -9.15
CA TYR A 54 11.37 -1.39 -8.66
C TYR A 54 11.08 -2.39 -9.80
N TYR A 55 10.07 -2.13 -10.63
CA TYR A 55 9.72 -3.00 -11.75
C TYR A 55 10.78 -3.03 -12.86
N VAL A 56 11.43 -1.91 -13.16
CA VAL A 56 12.61 -1.89 -14.06
C VAL A 56 13.71 -2.79 -13.51
N GLU A 57 14.08 -2.62 -12.24
CA GLU A 57 15.13 -3.42 -11.59
C GLU A 57 14.80 -4.92 -11.59
N MET A 58 13.53 -5.29 -11.34
CA MET A 58 13.12 -6.70 -11.36
C MET A 58 13.08 -7.28 -12.78
N ALA A 59 12.67 -6.50 -13.78
CA ALA A 59 12.71 -6.92 -15.18
C ALA A 59 14.15 -7.21 -15.64
N GLU A 60 15.11 -6.36 -15.27
CA GLU A 60 16.52 -6.55 -15.57
C GLU A 60 17.11 -7.76 -14.83
N LYS A 61 16.86 -7.85 -13.52
CA LYS A 61 17.38 -8.93 -12.67
C LYS A 61 16.91 -10.32 -13.11
N PHE A 62 15.68 -10.43 -13.59
CA PHE A 62 15.07 -11.71 -13.99
C PHE A 62 14.88 -11.82 -15.50
N ALA A 63 15.70 -11.15 -16.32
CA ALA A 63 15.61 -11.17 -17.78
C ALA A 63 15.64 -12.57 -18.43
N GLY A 64 16.20 -13.58 -17.74
CA GLY A 64 16.19 -14.97 -18.18
C GLY A 64 14.84 -15.70 -18.02
N GLU A 65 13.98 -15.20 -17.13
CA GLU A 65 12.66 -15.77 -16.80
C GLU A 65 11.57 -15.03 -17.56
N LYS A 66 11.39 -15.35 -18.85
CA LYS A 66 10.59 -14.54 -19.79
C LYS A 66 9.23 -14.06 -19.24
N PRO A 67 8.36 -14.93 -18.66
CA PRO A 67 7.06 -14.47 -18.17
C PRO A 67 7.16 -13.43 -17.05
N VAL A 68 8.23 -13.52 -16.24
CA VAL A 68 8.50 -12.61 -15.10
C VAL A 68 9.05 -11.28 -15.61
N ALA A 69 10.04 -11.33 -16.50
CA ALA A 69 10.58 -10.13 -17.11
C ALA A 69 9.52 -9.35 -17.90
N GLU A 70 8.64 -10.06 -18.62
CA GLU A 70 7.56 -9.46 -19.41
C GLU A 70 6.54 -8.71 -18.54
N ILE A 71 6.09 -9.32 -17.42
CA ILE A 71 5.13 -8.65 -16.54
C ILE A 71 5.74 -7.42 -15.87
N PHE A 72 6.98 -7.51 -15.39
CA PHE A 72 7.66 -6.37 -14.79
C PHE A 72 7.93 -5.25 -15.80
N THR A 73 8.31 -5.59 -17.03
CA THR A 73 8.46 -4.60 -18.11
C THR A 73 7.14 -3.88 -18.39
N LYS A 74 6.03 -4.63 -18.42
CA LYS A 74 4.70 -4.06 -18.63
C LYS A 74 4.32 -3.12 -17.48
N LEU A 75 4.46 -3.58 -16.24
CA LEU A 75 4.12 -2.79 -15.05
C LEU A 75 4.96 -1.51 -15.02
N ALA A 76 6.27 -1.58 -15.19
CA ALA A 76 7.14 -0.39 -15.24
C ALA A 76 6.68 0.67 -16.26
N LYS A 77 6.21 0.23 -17.43
CA LYS A 77 5.66 1.13 -18.45
C LYS A 77 4.34 1.74 -18.01
N ASP A 78 3.47 0.95 -17.39
CA ASP A 78 2.18 1.41 -16.90
C ASP A 78 2.37 2.45 -15.79
N GLU A 79 3.23 2.19 -14.80
CA GLU A 79 3.60 3.14 -13.73
C GLU A 79 4.10 4.48 -14.27
N ALA A 80 4.97 4.47 -15.29
CA ALA A 80 5.46 5.71 -15.90
C ALA A 80 4.33 6.54 -16.55
N ASN A 81 3.34 5.86 -17.14
CA ASN A 81 2.17 6.54 -17.72
C ASN A 81 1.25 7.08 -16.61
N HIS A 82 1.01 6.28 -15.57
CA HIS A 82 0.23 6.65 -14.39
C HIS A 82 0.84 7.84 -13.67
N GLU A 83 2.14 7.83 -13.40
CA GLU A 83 2.87 8.95 -12.77
C GLU A 83 2.62 10.26 -13.53
N ALA A 84 2.74 10.25 -14.86
CA ALA A 84 2.50 11.41 -15.70
C ALA A 84 1.02 11.88 -15.65
N GLN A 85 0.08 10.94 -15.67
CA GLN A 85 -1.34 11.23 -15.53
C GLN A 85 -1.66 11.83 -14.16
N PHE A 86 -1.17 11.24 -13.07
CA PHE A 86 -1.43 11.72 -11.71
C PHE A 86 -0.72 13.04 -11.41
N LYS A 87 0.47 13.31 -11.98
CA LYS A 87 1.08 14.66 -11.95
C LYS A 87 0.20 15.69 -12.64
N THR A 88 -0.40 15.33 -13.77
CA THR A 88 -1.34 16.21 -14.49
C THR A 88 -2.58 16.49 -13.64
N LEU A 89 -3.20 15.45 -13.06
CA LEU A 89 -4.35 15.60 -12.17
C LEU A 89 -4.00 16.43 -10.93
N LEU A 90 -2.85 16.18 -10.31
CA LEU A 90 -2.38 16.92 -9.14
C LEU A 90 -2.22 18.42 -9.42
N SER A 91 -1.85 18.82 -10.64
CA SER A 91 -1.76 20.22 -11.06
C SER A 91 -3.13 20.90 -11.23
N GLN A 92 -4.19 20.11 -11.39
CA GLN A 92 -5.57 20.56 -11.62
C GLN A 92 -6.40 20.58 -10.33
N VAL A 93 -5.96 19.87 -9.28
CA VAL A 93 -6.66 19.83 -7.99
C VAL A 93 -6.30 21.05 -7.15
N GLU A 94 -7.27 21.93 -6.96
CA GLU A 94 -7.25 22.96 -5.92
C GLU A 94 -7.41 22.27 -4.55
N GLY A 95 -6.46 22.46 -3.65
CA GLY A 95 -6.29 21.69 -2.41
C GLY A 95 -7.33 21.95 -1.32
N ALA A 96 -8.62 21.87 -1.62
CA ALA A 96 -9.65 21.81 -0.60
C ALA A 96 -9.63 20.40 0.03
N GLY A 97 -9.00 20.28 1.20
CA GLY A 97 -9.09 19.08 2.03
C GLY A 97 -10.53 18.76 2.38
N GLY A 98 -10.87 17.47 2.42
CA GLY A 98 -12.12 16.99 2.99
C GLY A 98 -11.93 16.63 4.45
N LYS A 99 -12.93 16.87 5.28
CA LYS A 99 -13.02 16.16 6.56
C LYS A 99 -13.44 14.73 6.25
N ALA A 100 -12.75 13.76 6.84
CA ALA A 100 -13.20 12.37 6.80
C ALA A 100 -14.67 12.30 7.23
N LYS A 101 -15.47 11.48 6.54
CA LYS A 101 -16.92 11.34 6.84
C LYS A 101 -17.18 10.92 8.29
N ASP A 102 -16.27 10.17 8.89
CA ASP A 102 -16.33 9.68 10.27
C ASP A 102 -14.91 9.33 10.78
N ASP A 103 -14.85 9.00 12.08
CA ASP A 103 -13.62 8.61 12.77
C ASP A 103 -13.00 7.31 12.22
N GLU A 104 -13.85 6.33 11.93
CA GLU A 104 -13.44 5.02 11.41
C GLU A 104 -12.68 5.16 10.09
N SER A 105 -13.23 5.93 9.15
CA SER A 105 -12.66 6.15 7.83
C SER A 105 -11.36 6.93 7.90
N TYR A 106 -11.25 7.86 8.85
CA TYR A 106 -9.99 8.54 9.13
C TYR A 106 -8.91 7.54 9.56
N HIS A 107 -9.21 6.71 10.55
CA HIS A 107 -8.27 5.70 11.04
C HIS A 107 -7.96 4.64 9.99
N LEU A 108 -8.91 4.29 9.12
CA LEU A 108 -8.69 3.36 8.01
C LEU A 108 -7.67 3.89 7.00
N VAL A 109 -7.81 5.16 6.60
CA VAL A 109 -6.84 5.82 5.71
C VAL A 109 -5.46 5.87 6.35
N ARG A 110 -5.39 6.19 7.65
CA ARG A 110 -4.12 6.20 8.39
C ARG A 110 -3.50 4.81 8.45
N ALA A 111 -4.28 3.77 8.70
CA ALA A 111 -3.81 2.39 8.71
C ALA A 111 -3.26 1.97 7.35
N ALA A 112 -3.94 2.32 6.26
CA ALA A 112 -3.46 2.05 4.91
C ALA A 112 -2.13 2.76 4.61
N ALA A 113 -2.00 4.03 5.03
CA ALA A 113 -0.78 4.82 4.85
C ALA A 113 0.44 4.30 5.63
N LEU A 114 0.25 3.45 6.65
CA LEU A 114 1.33 2.81 7.40
C LEU A 114 1.97 1.61 6.68
N SER A 115 1.49 1.26 5.49
CA SER A 115 2.12 0.21 4.69
C SER A 115 3.59 0.52 4.42
N ARG A 116 4.44 -0.50 4.54
CA ARG A 116 5.89 -0.39 4.32
C ARG A 116 6.25 0.21 2.96
N PHE A 117 5.42 -0.03 1.95
CA PHE A 117 5.62 0.48 0.58
C PHE A 117 5.48 1.99 0.46
N PHE A 118 4.87 2.65 1.45
CA PHE A 118 4.80 4.11 1.49
C PHE A 118 5.99 4.74 2.22
N ASP A 119 6.79 3.96 2.94
CA ASP A 119 8.02 4.42 3.60
C ASP A 119 9.08 4.85 2.57
N LYS A 120 9.64 6.04 2.75
CA LYS A 120 10.63 6.63 1.85
C LYS A 120 12.03 6.06 2.08
N ASP A 121 12.28 5.52 3.27
CA ASP A 121 13.60 5.03 3.67
C ASP A 121 13.77 3.52 3.39
N GLN A 122 12.71 2.84 2.94
CA GLN A 122 12.76 1.42 2.65
C GLN A 122 13.42 1.16 1.29
N LYS A 123 14.57 0.46 1.30
CA LYS A 123 15.19 -0.07 0.08
C LYS A 123 14.39 -1.28 -0.40
N ALA A 124 13.81 -1.18 -1.60
CA ALA A 124 12.87 -2.17 -2.10
C ALA A 124 13.51 -3.53 -2.46
N THR A 125 14.83 -3.60 -2.67
CA THR A 125 15.43 -4.68 -3.49
C THR A 125 16.52 -5.53 -2.83
N ASP A 126 16.99 -5.19 -1.63
CA ASP A 126 18.14 -5.88 -1.02
C ASP A 126 17.82 -7.34 -0.60
N ASP A 127 16.55 -7.69 -0.37
CA ASP A 127 16.14 -9.03 0.11
C ASP A 127 15.56 -9.95 -0.99
N ILE A 128 15.47 -9.51 -2.25
CA ILE A 128 14.81 -10.29 -3.30
C ILE A 128 15.76 -11.34 -3.88
N GLN A 129 15.54 -12.61 -3.56
CA GLN A 129 16.41 -13.71 -3.98
C GLN A 129 15.87 -14.53 -5.15
N SER A 130 14.54 -14.51 -5.35
CA SER A 130 13.90 -15.31 -6.40
C SER A 130 12.82 -14.55 -7.17
N PRO A 131 12.46 -15.01 -8.39
CA PRO A 131 11.32 -14.45 -9.13
C PRO A 131 10.01 -14.48 -8.33
N ARG A 132 9.84 -15.51 -7.49
CA ARG A 132 8.66 -15.66 -6.63
C ARG A 132 8.60 -14.56 -5.57
N ASP A 133 9.72 -14.23 -4.95
CA ASP A 133 9.79 -13.17 -3.93
C ASP A 133 9.47 -11.82 -4.57
N ALA A 134 10.01 -11.57 -5.76
CA ALA A 134 9.72 -10.37 -6.53
C ALA A 134 8.23 -10.25 -6.87
N LEU A 135 7.62 -11.30 -7.42
CA LEU A 135 6.20 -11.29 -7.77
C LEU A 135 5.30 -11.16 -6.53
N ALA A 136 5.67 -11.77 -5.41
CA ALA A 136 4.94 -11.65 -4.16
C ALA A 136 5.01 -10.23 -3.59
N GLN A 137 6.19 -9.61 -3.59
CA GLN A 137 6.38 -8.24 -3.15
C GLN A 137 5.65 -7.24 -4.06
N ALA A 138 5.70 -7.45 -5.38
CA ALA A 138 4.92 -6.66 -6.34
C ALA A 138 3.42 -6.76 -6.05
N LEU A 139 2.89 -7.97 -5.84
CA LEU A 139 1.48 -8.16 -5.52
C LEU A 139 1.08 -7.49 -4.21
N ASP A 140 1.96 -7.53 -3.20
CA ASP A 140 1.75 -6.84 -1.92
C ASP A 140 1.73 -5.31 -2.08
N LEU A 141 2.60 -4.76 -2.94
CA LEU A 141 2.65 -3.33 -3.28
C LEU A 141 1.30 -2.91 -3.88
N GLU A 142 0.89 -3.56 -4.96
CA GLU A 142 -0.35 -3.27 -5.70
C GLU A 142 -1.63 -3.44 -4.85
N LYS A 143 -1.61 -4.38 -3.91
CA LYS A 143 -2.73 -4.54 -2.96
C LYS A 143 -2.74 -3.44 -1.90
N SER A 144 -1.57 -2.94 -1.49
CA SER A 144 -1.45 -1.86 -0.52
C SER A 144 -1.91 -0.53 -1.09
N THR A 145 -1.50 -0.22 -2.32
CA THR A 145 -1.95 0.97 -3.09
C THR A 145 -3.45 0.91 -3.35
N LEU A 146 -3.97 -0.23 -3.81
CA LEU A 146 -5.41 -0.44 -4.00
C LEU A 146 -6.21 -0.20 -2.72
N PHE A 147 -5.76 -0.74 -1.59
CA PHE A 147 -6.43 -0.57 -0.31
C PHE A 147 -6.38 0.90 0.16
N TYR A 148 -5.24 1.57 -0.01
CA TYR A 148 -5.10 2.99 0.31
C TYR A 148 -6.09 3.84 -0.50
N TYR A 149 -6.15 3.70 -1.83
CA TYR A 149 -7.06 4.50 -2.65
C TYR A 149 -8.54 4.21 -2.34
N GLN A 150 -8.90 2.96 -2.02
CA GLN A 150 -10.24 2.62 -1.56
C GLN A 150 -10.58 3.29 -0.23
N SER A 151 -9.65 3.28 0.73
CA SER A 151 -9.87 3.94 2.03
C SER A 151 -10.07 5.45 1.88
N ILE A 152 -9.35 6.11 0.97
CA ILE A 152 -9.55 7.53 0.64
C ILE A 152 -10.96 7.72 0.05
N LYS A 153 -11.34 6.89 -0.91
CA LYS A 153 -12.67 6.95 -1.55
C LYS A 153 -13.79 6.80 -0.52
N ASP A 154 -13.61 5.90 0.44
CA ASP A 154 -14.57 5.68 1.51
C ASP A 154 -14.63 6.89 2.46
N ALA A 155 -13.52 7.57 2.70
CA ALA A 155 -13.42 8.69 3.63
C ALA A 155 -13.97 10.01 3.09
N ILE A 156 -13.73 10.35 1.82
CA ILE A 156 -14.06 11.66 1.23
C ILE A 156 -15.00 11.58 0.02
N GLY A 157 -15.41 10.38 -0.40
CA GLY A 157 -16.23 10.16 -1.59
C GLY A 157 -15.41 9.84 -2.85
N GLY A 158 -16.11 9.42 -3.92
CA GLY A 158 -15.49 9.09 -5.20
C GLY A 158 -15.30 10.29 -6.12
N SER A 159 -14.30 10.21 -6.99
CA SER A 159 -14.09 11.10 -8.12
C SER A 159 -13.63 10.29 -9.34
N PRO A 160 -13.77 10.82 -10.57
CA PRO A 160 -13.25 10.14 -11.77
C PRO A 160 -11.75 9.80 -11.68
N GLU A 161 -10.96 10.68 -11.05
CA GLU A 161 -9.52 10.50 -10.84
C GLU A 161 -9.23 9.35 -9.87
N LEU A 162 -9.96 9.30 -8.74
CA LEU A 162 -9.80 8.25 -7.74
C LEU A 162 -10.31 6.90 -8.26
N ASP A 163 -11.34 6.90 -9.09
CA ASP A 163 -11.83 5.70 -9.77
C ASP A 163 -10.82 5.18 -10.80
N ALA A 164 -10.13 6.06 -11.51
CA ALA A 164 -9.07 5.69 -12.45
C ALA A 164 -7.87 5.06 -11.72
N LEU A 165 -7.41 5.66 -10.61
CA LEU A 165 -6.40 5.08 -9.71
C LEU A 165 -6.78 3.65 -9.30
N ILE A 166 -7.96 3.49 -8.71
CA ILE A 166 -8.44 2.17 -8.24
C ILE A 166 -8.54 1.15 -9.38
N ALA A 167 -8.91 1.57 -10.59
CA ALA A 167 -9.01 0.69 -11.74
C ALA A 167 -7.63 0.22 -12.24
N ALA A 168 -6.62 1.10 -12.20
CA ALA A 168 -5.24 0.78 -12.55
C ALA A 168 -4.68 -0.32 -11.64
N GLU A 169 -4.70 -0.12 -10.31
CA GLU A 169 -4.19 -1.10 -9.33
C GLU A 169 -4.92 -2.45 -9.44
N LYS A 170 -6.25 -2.45 -9.66
CA LYS A 170 -7.01 -3.69 -9.89
C LYS A 170 -6.49 -4.46 -11.11
N GLY A 171 -6.14 -3.74 -12.17
CA GLY A 171 -5.55 -4.31 -13.38
C GLY A 171 -4.21 -4.99 -13.09
N HIS A 172 -3.34 -4.33 -12.32
CA HIS A 172 -2.04 -4.87 -11.93
C HIS A 172 -2.16 -6.10 -11.04
N VAL A 173 -3.00 -6.06 -10.00
CA VAL A 173 -3.28 -7.22 -9.13
C VAL A 173 -3.73 -8.43 -9.94
N VAL A 174 -4.64 -8.24 -10.90
CA VAL A 174 -5.10 -9.33 -11.79
C VAL A 174 -3.96 -9.84 -12.68
N ALA A 175 -3.16 -8.94 -13.27
CA ALA A 175 -2.06 -9.32 -14.15
C ALA A 175 -0.98 -10.13 -13.42
N LEU A 176 -0.55 -9.67 -12.24
CA LEU A 176 0.41 -10.38 -11.38
C LEU A 176 -0.13 -11.74 -10.94
N THR A 177 -1.39 -11.79 -10.50
CA THR A 177 -2.01 -13.05 -10.06
C THR A 177 -2.03 -14.09 -11.16
N ARG A 178 -2.29 -13.69 -12.42
CA ARG A 178 -2.26 -14.61 -13.58
C ARG A 178 -0.87 -15.20 -13.80
N VAL A 179 0.19 -14.39 -13.68
CA VAL A 179 1.57 -14.85 -13.82
C VAL A 179 1.92 -15.81 -12.69
N ILE A 180 1.63 -15.44 -11.44
CA ILE A 180 1.92 -16.26 -10.25
C ILE A 180 1.24 -17.64 -10.33
N ILE A 181 -0.05 -17.68 -10.69
CA ILE A 181 -0.79 -18.95 -10.83
C ILE A 181 -0.23 -19.79 -11.97
N SER A 182 0.16 -19.15 -13.08
CA SER A 182 0.71 -19.86 -14.24
C SER A 182 2.08 -20.48 -13.94
N ASP A 183 2.96 -19.74 -13.25
CA ASP A 183 4.25 -20.26 -12.78
C ASP A 183 4.08 -21.46 -11.83
N ALA A 184 3.15 -21.35 -10.87
CA ALA A 184 2.87 -22.44 -9.92
C ALA A 184 2.39 -23.73 -10.62
N LYS A 185 1.59 -23.61 -11.68
CA LYS A 185 1.15 -24.77 -12.49
C LYS A 185 2.29 -25.39 -13.29
N PHE A 186 3.19 -24.58 -13.83
CA PHE A 186 4.35 -25.09 -14.59
C PHE A 186 5.30 -25.88 -13.71
N ARG A 187 5.57 -25.41 -12.48
CA ARG A 187 6.44 -26.11 -11.52
C ARG A 187 5.85 -27.43 -11.00
N GLY A 188 4.57 -27.46 -10.66
CA GLY A 188 3.91 -28.70 -10.23
C GLY A 188 3.84 -29.81 -11.28
N LEU A 189 4.09 -29.49 -12.56
CA LEU A 189 4.23 -30.47 -13.65
C LEU A 189 5.68 -30.92 -13.89
N SER A 190 6.66 -30.17 -13.39
CA SER A 190 8.09 -30.40 -13.63
C SER A 190 8.84 -30.96 -12.42
N ASP A 191 8.21 -31.02 -11.24
CA ASP A 191 8.76 -31.73 -10.08
C ASP A 191 8.70 -33.26 -10.29
N PRO A 192 9.83 -33.99 -10.20
CA PRO A 192 9.82 -35.44 -10.22
C PRO A 192 9.28 -35.97 -8.88
N TRP A 193 8.27 -36.83 -8.95
CA TRP A 193 7.74 -37.59 -7.82
C TRP A 193 8.75 -38.61 -7.29
#